data_AF-A0AAQ2EYJ8-F1
#
_entry.id   AF-A0AAQ2EYJ8-F1
#
_cell.length_a   1.000
_cell.length_b   1.000
_cell.length_c   1.000
_cell.angle_alpha   90.00
_cell.angle_beta   90.00
_cell.angle_gamma   90.00
#
_symmetry.space_group_name_H-M   'P 1'
#
loop_
_entity.id
_entity.type
_entity.pdbx_description
1 polymer ?
#
loop_
_entity_poly.entity_id
_entity_poly.type
_entity_poly.pdbx_seq_one_letter_code
_entity_poly.pdbx_strand_id
1 'polypeptide(L)'
;MKLKEKMVGKVEQKLLEMIRMDVAEHYPTVSAFYLEGGHFDPRYSATEFSIDSMVKVLNVANNAILEHKKKLKVVLGVLIDDLGLQCGSESCDISASPAMTTDSQGLAPLPDELEAVLSDYSIVKRDRLVLQGERNCKNRGIQSLRKIISQDLASFPQLSLATSNGVTKILFENSKGVDIVLAESKDKDIWTAKCPLIMAQHYKDTYQKALKMNPQAGVFHIMDFSEMDDFHKVVNGTEVALGLFLQDESLGDNIVKISNIFLSDFDMEDYSINTQTSTLAEACEA
;
A
#
# COMPACT_ATOMS: atom_id res chain seq x y z
N MET A 1 -23.58 17.24 -8.92
CA MET A 1 -24.13 16.03 -9.58
C MET A 1 -24.56 15.05 -8.49
N LYS A 2 -25.74 14.42 -8.57
CA LYS A 2 -26.12 13.36 -7.60
C LYS A 2 -25.34 12.09 -7.96
N LEU A 3 -24.69 11.47 -6.98
CA LEU A 3 -24.06 10.16 -7.15
C LEU A 3 -25.14 9.13 -7.53
N LYS A 4 -24.80 8.24 -8.45
CA LYS A 4 -25.64 7.12 -8.88
C LYS A 4 -24.90 5.83 -8.59
N GLU A 5 -25.64 4.78 -8.25
CA GLU A 5 -25.09 3.45 -8.09
C GLU A 5 -24.38 3.00 -9.37
N LYS A 6 -23.23 2.35 -9.21
CA LYS A 6 -22.41 1.81 -10.30
C LYS A 6 -22.58 0.30 -10.34
N MET A 7 -22.62 -0.27 -11.54
CA MET A 7 -22.57 -1.73 -11.68
C MET A 7 -21.23 -2.25 -11.15
N VAL A 8 -21.27 -3.37 -10.44
CA VAL A 8 -20.13 -3.97 -9.76
C VAL A 8 -20.06 -5.47 -10.08
N GLY A 9 -18.85 -5.94 -10.38
CA GLY A 9 -18.52 -7.36 -10.51
C GLY A 9 -18.36 -8.04 -9.14
N LYS A 10 -17.93 -9.30 -9.15
CA LYS A 10 -17.83 -10.12 -7.92
C LYS A 10 -16.83 -9.57 -6.90
N VAL A 11 -15.64 -9.16 -7.35
CA VAL A 11 -14.61 -8.61 -6.45
C VAL A 11 -15.08 -7.32 -5.81
N GLU A 12 -15.70 -6.41 -6.56
CA GLU A 12 -16.22 -5.15 -6.04
C GLU A 12 -17.36 -5.38 -5.03
N GLN A 13 -18.24 -6.35 -5.29
CA GLN A 13 -19.27 -6.77 -4.33
C GLN A 13 -18.62 -7.29 -3.04
N LYS A 14 -17.58 -8.11 -3.14
CA LYS A 14 -16.87 -8.63 -1.97
C LYS A 14 -16.21 -7.51 -1.15
N LEU A 15 -15.60 -6.52 -1.81
CA LEU A 15 -15.03 -5.36 -1.13
C LEU A 15 -16.10 -4.49 -0.47
N LEU A 16 -17.25 -4.29 -1.11
CA LEU A 16 -18.38 -3.60 -0.49
C LEU A 16 -18.91 -4.33 0.74
N GLU A 17 -18.95 -5.67 0.73
CA GLU A 17 -19.28 -6.46 1.92
C GLU A 17 -18.25 -6.25 3.04
N MET A 18 -16.95 -6.26 2.73
CA MET A 18 -15.89 -6.01 3.72
C MET A 18 -16.02 -4.60 4.32
N ILE A 19 -16.27 -3.57 3.50
CA ILE A 19 -16.54 -2.20 3.96
C ILE A 19 -17.76 -2.18 4.88
N ARG A 20 -18.86 -2.85 4.48
CA ARG A 20 -20.09 -2.90 5.28
C ARG A 20 -19.85 -3.53 6.64
N MET A 21 -19.10 -4.63 6.69
CA MET A 21 -18.73 -5.30 7.94
C MET A 21 -17.89 -4.39 8.82
N ASP A 22 -16.83 -3.79 8.28
CA ASP A 22 -15.93 -2.93 9.05
C ASP A 22 -16.65 -1.67 9.60
N VAL A 23 -17.54 -1.06 8.81
CA VAL A 23 -18.36 0.09 9.26
C VAL A 23 -19.37 -0.33 10.34
N ALA A 24 -19.94 -1.54 10.25
CA ALA A 24 -20.90 -2.03 11.23
C ALA A 24 -20.23 -2.41 12.57
N GLU A 25 -19.08 -3.08 12.49
CA GLU A 25 -18.31 -3.56 13.65
C GLU A 25 -17.80 -2.41 14.52
N HIS A 26 -17.37 -1.31 13.91
CA HIS A 26 -16.70 -0.22 14.62
C HIS A 26 -17.60 0.99 14.88
N TYR A 27 -18.89 0.93 14.55
CA TYR A 27 -19.83 2.01 14.83
C TYR A 27 -19.98 2.23 16.35
N PRO A 28 -19.96 3.49 16.87
CA PRO A 28 -20.14 4.76 16.17
C PRO A 28 -18.87 5.43 15.61
N THR A 29 -17.70 4.79 15.73
CA THR A 29 -16.44 5.32 15.18
C THR A 29 -16.50 5.36 13.66
N VAL A 30 -15.93 6.42 13.06
CA VAL A 30 -15.85 6.55 11.59
C VAL A 30 -14.70 5.68 11.09
N SER A 31 -14.96 4.86 10.07
CA SER A 31 -13.91 4.10 9.38
C SER A 31 -13.41 4.85 8.15
N ALA A 32 -12.10 4.88 7.95
CA ALA A 32 -11.46 5.42 6.76
C ALA A 32 -10.94 4.28 5.87
N PHE A 33 -11.32 4.31 4.60
CA PHE A 33 -10.87 3.34 3.60
C PHE A 33 -9.93 4.04 2.62
N TYR A 34 -8.72 3.53 2.49
CA TYR A 34 -7.80 3.90 1.42
C TYR A 34 -7.94 2.85 0.32
N LEU A 35 -8.42 3.25 -0.84
CA LEU A 35 -8.66 2.36 -1.97
C LEU A 35 -7.64 2.69 -3.05
N GLU A 36 -6.79 1.73 -3.38
CA GLU A 36 -5.68 1.89 -4.31
C GLU A 36 -5.80 0.93 -5.50
N GLY A 37 -5.59 1.50 -6.67
CA GLY A 37 -5.54 0.79 -7.95
C GLY A 37 -4.85 1.70 -8.97
N GLY A 38 -4.83 1.32 -10.24
CA GLY A 38 -4.17 2.14 -11.25
C GLY A 38 -2.66 2.17 -11.14
N HIS A 39 -2.06 1.12 -10.57
CA HIS A 39 -0.59 1.02 -10.49
C HIS A 39 0.00 1.09 -11.90
N PHE A 40 0.98 1.94 -12.15
CA PHE A 40 1.59 2.07 -13.47
C PHE A 40 3.08 2.39 -13.41
N ASP A 41 3.79 1.94 -14.44
CA ASP A 41 5.17 2.33 -14.69
C ASP A 41 5.18 3.55 -15.63
N PRO A 42 5.80 4.67 -15.25
CA PRO A 42 5.79 5.89 -16.04
C PRO A 42 6.58 5.81 -17.36
N ARG A 43 7.27 4.69 -17.62
CA ARG A 43 7.97 4.42 -18.89
C ARG A 43 7.04 3.88 -19.97
N TYR A 44 5.86 3.38 -19.59
CA TYR A 44 4.91 2.72 -20.49
C TYR A 44 3.52 3.37 -20.37
N SER A 45 2.63 3.06 -21.32
CA SER A 45 1.20 3.37 -21.18
C SER A 45 0.61 2.57 -20.02
N ALA A 46 -0.51 3.06 -19.45
CA ALA A 46 -1.24 2.32 -18.44
C ALA A 46 -1.65 0.93 -18.99
N THR A 47 -1.40 -0.13 -18.21
CA THR A 47 -1.75 -1.49 -18.62
C THR A 47 -3.25 -1.72 -18.46
N GLU A 48 -3.75 -2.83 -19.00
CA GLU A 48 -5.15 -3.24 -18.77
C GLU A 48 -5.44 -3.42 -17.27
N PHE A 49 -4.49 -4.01 -16.53
CA PHE A 49 -4.58 -4.12 -15.07
C PHE A 49 -4.68 -2.74 -14.39
N SER A 50 -3.84 -1.77 -14.78
CA SER A 50 -3.90 -0.41 -14.22
C SER A 50 -5.30 0.19 -14.41
N ILE A 51 -5.82 0.13 -15.63
CA ILE A 51 -7.10 0.74 -15.98
C ILE A 51 -8.25 0.02 -15.25
N ASP A 52 -8.29 -1.31 -15.30
CA ASP A 52 -9.36 -2.13 -14.72
C ASP A 52 -9.39 -2.02 -13.18
N SER A 53 -8.24 -2.13 -12.51
CA SER A 53 -8.15 -1.95 -11.06
C SER A 53 -8.61 -0.55 -10.62
N MET A 54 -8.27 0.50 -11.37
CA MET A 54 -8.75 1.85 -11.09
C MET A 54 -10.27 1.96 -11.22
N VAL A 55 -10.85 1.39 -12.27
CA VAL A 55 -12.33 1.36 -12.45
C VAL A 55 -13.01 0.66 -11.27
N LYS A 56 -12.50 -0.49 -10.84
CA LYS A 56 -13.04 -1.26 -9.70
C LYS A 56 -12.97 -0.45 -8.40
N VAL A 57 -11.83 0.17 -8.12
CA VAL A 57 -11.65 1.06 -6.96
C VAL A 57 -12.68 2.18 -6.95
N LEU A 58 -12.90 2.84 -8.09
CA LEU A 58 -13.85 3.95 -8.21
C LEU A 58 -15.31 3.49 -8.07
N ASN A 59 -15.64 2.31 -8.58
CA ASN A 59 -16.97 1.70 -8.38
C ASN A 59 -17.23 1.38 -6.91
N VAL A 60 -16.28 0.73 -6.24
CA VAL A 60 -16.35 0.43 -4.79
C VAL A 60 -16.48 1.72 -3.99
N ALA A 61 -15.62 2.71 -4.25
CA ALA A 61 -15.66 4.00 -3.58
C ALA A 61 -17.03 4.69 -3.73
N ASN A 62 -17.54 4.76 -4.96
CA ASN A 62 -18.81 5.42 -5.25
C ASN A 62 -19.98 4.77 -4.52
N ASN A 63 -20.07 3.43 -4.58
CA ASN A 63 -21.15 2.68 -3.96
C ASN A 63 -21.04 2.71 -2.42
N ALA A 64 -19.85 2.58 -1.85
CA ALA A 64 -19.61 2.70 -0.41
C ALA A 64 -20.03 4.09 0.12
N ILE A 65 -19.67 5.17 -0.58
CA ILE A 65 -20.07 6.53 -0.21
C ILE A 65 -21.59 6.70 -0.25
N LEU A 66 -22.26 6.12 -1.26
CA LEU A 66 -23.72 6.16 -1.37
C LEU A 66 -24.41 5.44 -0.19
N GLU A 67 -23.90 4.25 0.17
CA GLU A 67 -24.47 3.39 1.21
C GLU A 67 -24.27 4.00 2.61
N HIS A 68 -23.03 4.36 2.97
CA HIS A 68 -22.67 4.70 4.34
C HIS A 68 -22.53 6.21 4.60
N LYS A 69 -22.44 7.03 3.55
CA LYS A 69 -22.42 8.50 3.60
C LYS A 69 -21.36 9.03 4.57
N LYS A 70 -21.79 9.62 5.69
CA LYS A 70 -20.91 10.25 6.69
C LYS A 70 -20.23 9.27 7.64
N LYS A 71 -20.68 8.00 7.66
CA LYS A 71 -20.14 6.95 8.55
C LYS A 71 -18.80 6.39 8.08
N LEU A 72 -18.41 6.69 6.83
CA LEU A 72 -17.10 6.34 6.31
C LEU A 72 -16.41 7.52 5.65
N LYS A 73 -15.10 7.37 5.45
CA LYS A 73 -14.27 8.23 4.63
C LYS A 73 -13.56 7.39 3.58
N VAL A 74 -13.41 7.94 2.39
CA VAL A 74 -12.63 7.31 1.32
C VAL A 74 -11.47 8.22 0.95
N VAL A 75 -10.30 7.61 0.82
CA VAL A 75 -9.10 8.18 0.20
C VAL A 75 -8.79 7.31 -1.02
N LEU A 76 -8.50 7.95 -2.16
CA LEU A 76 -8.15 7.25 -3.38
C LEU A 76 -6.64 7.33 -3.59
N GLY A 77 -6.03 6.22 -3.98
CA GLY A 77 -4.59 6.07 -4.18
C GLY A 77 -4.21 5.58 -5.56
N VAL A 78 -3.03 6.00 -6.03
CA VAL A 78 -2.31 5.41 -7.16
C VAL A 78 -0.84 5.24 -6.77
N LEU A 79 -0.32 4.03 -6.98
CA LEU A 79 1.10 3.73 -6.88
C LEU A 79 1.77 3.87 -8.26
N ILE A 80 2.93 4.50 -8.29
CA ILE A 80 3.74 4.72 -9.48
C ILE A 80 5.01 3.86 -9.32
N ASP A 81 5.21 2.91 -10.22
CA ASP A 81 6.43 2.11 -10.30
C ASP A 81 7.55 2.90 -10.99
N ASP A 82 7.99 3.96 -10.32
CA ASP A 82 9.05 4.87 -10.79
C ASP A 82 10.46 4.43 -10.35
N LEU A 83 10.59 3.18 -9.93
CA LEU A 83 11.91 2.62 -9.64
C LEU A 83 12.74 2.46 -10.91
N GLY A 84 12.10 2.26 -12.07
CA GLY A 84 12.78 2.14 -13.36
C GLY A 84 13.55 0.81 -13.49
N LEU A 85 13.08 -0.24 -12.82
CA LEU A 85 13.80 -1.50 -12.64
C LEU A 85 13.14 -2.61 -13.46
N GLN A 86 13.93 -3.45 -14.10
CA GLN A 86 13.55 -4.85 -14.26
C GLN A 86 13.91 -5.51 -12.93
N CYS A 87 12.93 -5.82 -12.10
CA CYS A 87 13.12 -6.58 -10.87
C CYS A 87 13.46 -8.04 -11.21
N GLY A 88 14.71 -8.28 -11.61
CA GLY A 88 15.29 -9.61 -11.55
C GLY A 88 15.54 -10.00 -10.10
N SER A 89 15.53 -11.30 -9.81
CA SER A 89 15.72 -11.88 -8.46
C SER A 89 17.01 -11.47 -7.73
N GLU A 90 17.97 -10.82 -8.41
CA GLU A 90 19.32 -10.60 -7.88
C GLU A 90 19.74 -9.15 -7.64
N SER A 91 19.14 -8.12 -8.26
CA SER A 91 19.45 -6.71 -7.94
C SER A 91 18.55 -5.71 -8.67
N CYS A 92 18.50 -4.49 -8.14
CA CYS A 92 17.71 -3.37 -8.66
C CYS A 92 18.64 -2.29 -9.25
N ASP A 93 18.86 -2.27 -10.57
CA ASP A 93 19.61 -1.21 -11.27
C ASP A 93 18.69 -0.19 -11.96
N ILE A 94 18.87 1.09 -11.62
CA ILE A 94 17.99 2.21 -12.01
C ILE A 94 18.33 2.70 -13.42
N SER A 95 17.38 2.57 -14.35
CA SER A 95 17.41 3.31 -15.61
C SER A 95 16.74 4.67 -15.45
N ALA A 96 17.32 5.74 -16.01
CA ALA A 96 16.70 7.07 -15.98
C ALA A 96 15.39 7.07 -16.79
N SER A 97 14.27 7.47 -16.15
CA SER A 97 12.98 7.62 -16.82
C SER A 97 12.92 8.97 -17.57
N PRO A 98 12.39 9.02 -18.82
CA PRO A 98 12.28 10.26 -19.61
C PRO A 98 11.32 11.31 -19.05
N ALA A 99 10.47 11.00 -18.07
CA ALA A 99 9.36 11.85 -17.61
C ALA A 99 9.77 13.06 -16.72
N MET A 100 11.06 13.44 -16.69
CA MET A 100 11.62 14.44 -15.76
C MET A 100 11.39 15.92 -16.14
N THR A 101 10.41 16.26 -16.99
CA THR A 101 10.30 17.64 -17.52
C THR A 101 9.09 18.46 -17.07
N THR A 102 8.30 18.04 -16.08
CA THR A 102 7.19 18.88 -15.59
C THR A 102 7.16 19.07 -14.06
N ASP A 103 7.11 20.35 -13.69
CA ASP A 103 7.11 20.86 -12.32
C ASP A 103 5.86 20.44 -11.54
N SER A 104 5.98 19.42 -10.69
CA SER A 104 5.49 19.43 -9.31
C SER A 104 5.80 18.10 -8.62
N GLN A 105 6.45 18.15 -7.45
CA GLN A 105 6.78 17.00 -6.58
C GLN A 105 7.74 15.92 -7.10
N GLY A 106 8.22 16.00 -8.35
CA GLY A 106 9.17 15.02 -8.89
C GLY A 106 8.58 13.62 -9.10
N LEU A 107 7.25 13.50 -9.11
CA LEU A 107 6.53 12.30 -9.52
C LEU A 107 6.20 12.41 -11.01
N ALA A 108 6.10 11.27 -11.68
CA ALA A 108 5.62 11.23 -13.06
C ALA A 108 4.13 11.63 -13.14
N PRO A 109 3.70 12.29 -14.23
CA PRO A 109 2.28 12.55 -14.46
C PRO A 109 1.50 11.24 -14.62
N LEU A 110 0.19 11.28 -14.39
CA LEU A 110 -0.68 10.14 -14.71
C LEU A 110 -0.77 9.98 -16.24
N PRO A 111 -0.81 8.74 -16.75
CA PRO A 111 -1.13 8.47 -18.15
C PRO A 111 -2.53 8.96 -18.52
N ASP A 112 -2.71 9.37 -19.78
CA ASP A 112 -3.99 9.90 -20.28
C ASP A 112 -5.15 8.92 -20.08
N GLU A 113 -4.87 7.61 -20.17
CA GLU A 113 -5.86 6.54 -19.95
C GLU A 113 -6.40 6.56 -18.51
N LEU A 114 -5.53 6.76 -17.51
CA LEU A 114 -5.96 6.86 -16.11
C LEU A 114 -6.65 8.20 -15.82
N GLU A 115 -6.18 9.30 -16.42
CA GLU A 115 -6.85 10.60 -16.29
C GLU A 115 -8.27 10.55 -16.88
N ALA A 116 -8.46 9.88 -18.01
CA ALA A 116 -9.78 9.66 -18.60
C ALA A 116 -10.72 8.92 -17.64
N VAL A 117 -10.27 7.79 -17.08
CA VAL A 117 -11.04 7.02 -16.09
C VAL A 117 -11.39 7.86 -14.87
N LEU A 118 -10.42 8.58 -14.29
CA LEU A 118 -10.64 9.41 -13.11
C LEU A 118 -11.66 10.54 -13.36
N SER A 119 -11.63 11.13 -14.56
CA SER A 119 -12.52 12.23 -14.94
C SER A 119 -14.00 11.83 -15.03
N ASP A 120 -14.29 10.55 -15.26
CA ASP A 120 -15.65 10.01 -15.37
C ASP A 120 -16.37 9.89 -14.00
N TYR A 121 -15.63 10.02 -12.89
CA TYR A 121 -16.16 9.80 -11.54
C TYR A 121 -16.17 11.10 -10.73
N SER A 122 -17.37 11.65 -10.50
CA SER A 122 -17.54 12.90 -9.73
C SER A 122 -17.11 12.86 -8.25
N ILE A 123 -16.82 11.67 -7.72
CA ILE A 123 -16.23 11.51 -6.37
C ILE A 123 -14.74 11.88 -6.35
N VAL A 124 -14.08 11.84 -7.50
CA VAL A 124 -12.65 12.13 -7.62
C VAL A 124 -12.44 13.62 -7.49
N LYS A 125 -11.61 13.99 -6.52
CA LYS A 125 -11.11 15.35 -6.35
C LYS A 125 -9.59 15.29 -6.49
N ARG A 126 -9.04 15.97 -7.49
CA ARG A 126 -7.61 15.80 -7.87
C ARG A 126 -6.66 16.16 -6.73
N ASP A 127 -7.03 17.14 -5.91
CA ASP A 127 -6.29 17.57 -4.70
C ASP A 127 -6.31 16.54 -3.56
N ARG A 128 -7.17 15.53 -3.65
CA ARG A 128 -7.33 14.45 -2.67
C ARG A 128 -6.95 13.07 -3.20
N LEU A 129 -6.57 12.97 -4.47
CA LEU A 129 -5.98 11.76 -5.01
C LEU A 129 -4.53 11.66 -4.54
N VAL A 130 -4.21 10.56 -3.87
CA VAL A 130 -2.86 10.31 -3.38
C VAL A 130 -2.05 9.63 -4.48
N LEU A 131 -0.96 10.25 -4.90
CA LEU A 131 0.04 9.64 -5.77
C LEU A 131 1.28 9.26 -4.93
N GLN A 132 1.76 8.03 -5.08
CA GLN A 132 2.95 7.53 -4.39
C GLN A 132 3.91 6.91 -5.39
N GLY A 133 5.17 7.32 -5.38
CA GLY A 133 6.23 6.67 -6.16
C GLY A 133 7.00 5.66 -5.33
N GLU A 134 7.20 4.45 -5.86
CA GLU A 134 7.98 3.40 -5.21
C GLU A 134 9.42 3.84 -4.90
N ARG A 135 10.03 4.70 -5.71
CA ARG A 135 11.35 5.31 -5.46
C ARG A 135 11.39 6.08 -4.14
N ASN A 136 10.33 6.82 -3.84
CA ASN A 136 10.23 7.56 -2.59
C ASN A 136 10.04 6.61 -1.40
N CYS A 137 9.22 5.58 -1.57
CA CYS A 137 9.03 4.53 -0.56
C CYS A 137 10.34 3.77 -0.30
N LYS A 138 11.13 3.47 -1.33
CA LYS A 138 12.46 2.84 -1.20
C LYS A 138 13.40 3.66 -0.32
N ASN A 139 13.56 4.94 -0.65
CA ASN A 139 14.49 5.81 0.06
C ASN A 139 14.07 6.00 1.52
N ARG A 140 12.77 6.22 1.77
CA ARG A 140 12.24 6.33 3.14
C ARG A 140 12.30 5.00 3.89
N GLY A 141 12.08 3.86 3.22
CA GLY A 141 12.16 2.54 3.82
C GLY A 141 13.55 2.24 4.38
N ILE A 142 14.60 2.56 3.62
CA ILE A 142 15.99 2.44 4.10
C ILE A 142 16.24 3.37 5.30
N GLN A 143 15.72 4.60 5.27
CA GLN A 143 15.86 5.53 6.40
C GLN A 143 15.14 5.03 7.66
N SER A 144 13.91 4.54 7.51
CA SER A 144 13.15 3.91 8.58
C SER A 144 13.89 2.72 9.17
N LEU A 145 14.42 1.84 8.32
CA LEU A 145 15.16 0.66 8.75
C LEU A 145 16.46 1.01 9.48
N ARG A 146 17.21 2.00 8.98
CA ARG A 146 18.43 2.52 9.66
C ARG A 146 18.10 3.10 11.03
N LYS A 147 16.99 3.82 11.16
CA LYS A 147 16.53 4.37 12.44
C LYS A 147 16.20 3.26 13.44
N ILE A 148 15.50 2.22 12.99
CA ILE A 148 15.17 1.06 13.84
C ILE A 148 16.45 0.36 14.31
N ILE A 149 17.38 0.09 13.40
CA ILE A 149 18.65 -0.57 13.74
C ILE A 149 19.48 0.24 14.73
N SER A 150 19.44 1.59 14.65
CA SER A 150 20.17 2.45 15.59
C SER A 150 19.48 2.61 16.95
N GLN A 151 18.21 2.24 17.07
CA GLN A 151 17.39 2.35 18.29
C GLN A 151 17.44 1.11 19.20
N ASP A 152 18.47 0.25 19.03
CA ASP A 152 18.62 -1.08 19.64
C ASP A 152 17.74 -2.16 19.00
N LEU A 153 18.39 -3.05 18.25
CA LEU A 153 17.77 -4.20 17.60
C LEU A 153 17.06 -5.13 18.60
N ALA A 154 17.46 -5.14 19.87
CA ALA A 154 16.83 -5.98 20.89
C ALA A 154 15.34 -5.64 21.12
N SER A 155 14.91 -4.42 20.78
CA SER A 155 13.50 -4.02 20.81
C SER A 155 12.68 -4.60 19.64
N PHE A 156 13.33 -5.23 18.67
CA PHE A 156 12.71 -5.79 17.47
C PHE A 156 13.15 -7.26 17.29
N PRO A 157 12.62 -8.20 18.10
CA PRO A 157 13.01 -9.62 18.07
C PRO A 157 12.83 -10.30 16.71
N GLN A 158 11.93 -9.78 15.90
CA GLN A 158 11.67 -10.22 14.53
C GLN A 158 12.75 -9.76 13.52
N LEU A 159 13.67 -8.88 13.91
CA LEU A 159 14.76 -8.43 13.04
C LEU A 159 16.07 -9.15 13.36
N SER A 160 16.77 -9.59 12.31
CA SER A 160 18.11 -10.16 12.45
C SER A 160 19.04 -9.70 11.32
N LEU A 161 20.35 -9.80 11.58
CA LEU A 161 21.40 -9.53 10.60
C LEU A 161 22.11 -10.82 10.25
N ALA A 162 22.15 -11.16 8.96
CA ALA A 162 22.88 -12.31 8.44
C ALA A 162 23.96 -11.83 7.46
N THR A 163 25.21 -12.27 7.66
CA THR A 163 26.31 -11.96 6.73
C THR A 163 26.82 -13.24 6.10
N SER A 164 26.81 -13.29 4.76
CA SER A 164 27.33 -14.42 3.99
C SER A 164 27.97 -13.91 2.69
N ASN A 165 29.12 -14.47 2.32
CA ASN A 165 29.85 -14.13 1.09
C ASN A 165 30.09 -12.61 0.89
N GLY A 166 30.37 -11.88 1.98
CA GLY A 166 30.59 -10.43 1.92
C GLY A 166 29.32 -9.60 1.74
N VAL A 167 28.14 -10.21 1.78
CA VAL A 167 26.84 -9.52 1.75
C VAL A 167 26.19 -9.60 3.11
N THR A 168 25.90 -8.45 3.71
CA THR A 168 25.08 -8.35 4.92
C THR A 168 23.62 -8.14 4.52
N LYS A 169 22.72 -8.94 5.08
CA LYS A 169 21.27 -8.87 4.89
C LYS A 169 20.59 -8.48 6.19
N ILE A 170 19.56 -7.65 6.09
CA ILE A 170 18.60 -7.41 7.16
C ILE A 170 17.40 -8.29 6.88
N LEU A 171 17.10 -9.19 7.82
CA LEU A 171 16.02 -10.16 7.73
C LEU A 171 14.91 -9.78 8.71
N PHE A 172 13.67 -10.01 8.28
CA PHE A 172 12.49 -9.95 9.12
C PHE A 172 11.87 -11.36 9.17
N GLU A 173 11.78 -11.94 10.36
CA GLU A 173 11.08 -13.19 10.57
C GLU A 173 9.58 -12.92 10.67
N ASN A 174 8.80 -13.52 9.77
CA ASN A 174 7.36 -13.34 9.79
C ASN A 174 6.63 -14.23 10.80
N SER A 175 5.30 -14.10 10.86
CA SER A 175 4.44 -14.87 11.76
C SER A 175 4.51 -16.40 11.58
N LYS A 176 5.07 -16.87 10.46
CA LYS A 176 5.27 -18.29 10.14
C LYS A 176 6.71 -18.76 10.38
N GLY A 177 7.59 -17.91 10.92
CA GLY A 177 9.00 -18.20 11.11
C GLY A 177 9.81 -18.21 9.81
N VAL A 178 9.34 -17.51 8.77
CA VAL A 178 10.04 -17.40 7.48
C VAL A 178 10.77 -16.07 7.39
N ASP A 179 12.06 -16.13 7.06
CA ASP A 179 12.90 -14.95 6.84
C ASP A 179 12.55 -14.22 5.54
N ILE A 180 12.23 -12.94 5.67
CA ILE A 180 12.00 -11.98 4.57
C ILE A 180 13.19 -11.04 4.51
N VAL A 181 13.87 -10.97 3.37
CA VAL A 181 14.99 -10.02 3.17
C VAL A 181 14.42 -8.62 2.96
N LEU A 182 14.75 -7.68 3.85
CA LEU A 182 14.32 -6.28 3.76
C LEU A 182 15.32 -5.42 2.98
N ALA A 183 16.60 -5.63 3.23
CA ALA A 183 17.67 -4.92 2.55
C ALA A 183 18.96 -5.75 2.58
N GLU A 184 19.86 -5.46 1.64
CA GLU A 184 21.18 -6.06 1.57
C GLU A 184 22.26 -5.02 1.31
N SER A 185 23.49 -5.34 1.70
CA SER A 185 24.64 -4.44 1.60
C SER A 185 25.87 -5.26 1.24
N LYS A 186 26.52 -4.90 0.11
CA LYS A 186 27.80 -5.46 -0.32
C LYS A 186 28.99 -4.65 0.22
N ASP A 187 28.76 -3.38 0.48
CA ASP A 187 29.73 -2.43 1.02
C ASP A 187 29.15 -1.79 2.27
N LYS A 188 29.96 -1.70 3.34
CA LYS A 188 29.56 -1.04 4.58
C LYS A 188 28.94 0.33 4.25
N ASP A 189 27.70 0.51 4.70
CA ASP A 189 26.89 1.73 4.61
C ASP A 189 26.00 1.90 3.37
N ILE A 190 26.17 1.12 2.29
CA ILE A 190 25.25 1.17 1.13
C ILE A 190 24.25 0.02 1.24
N TRP A 191 22.98 0.37 1.48
CA TRP A 191 21.87 -0.56 1.57
C TRP A 191 21.00 -0.51 0.32
N THR A 192 20.75 -1.68 -0.26
CA THR A 192 19.80 -1.90 -1.34
C THR A 192 18.52 -2.48 -0.75
N ALA A 193 17.45 -1.70 -0.78
CA ALA A 193 16.13 -2.16 -0.35
C ALA A 193 15.58 -3.25 -1.27
N LYS A 194 14.85 -4.20 -0.69
CA LYS A 194 14.05 -5.21 -1.40
C LYS A 194 12.58 -4.83 -1.38
N CYS A 195 11.80 -5.37 -2.31
CA CYS A 195 10.41 -4.97 -2.53
C CYS A 195 9.52 -5.03 -1.26
N PRO A 196 9.64 -6.04 -0.36
CA PRO A 196 8.87 -6.04 0.89
C PRO A 196 9.10 -4.80 1.76
N LEU A 197 10.33 -4.27 1.82
CA LEU A 197 10.63 -3.03 2.55
C LEU A 197 9.97 -1.81 1.90
N ILE A 198 9.96 -1.77 0.56
CA ILE A 198 9.34 -0.69 -0.21
C ILE A 198 7.83 -0.67 0.03
N MET A 199 7.18 -1.83 -0.05
CA MET A 199 5.75 -1.97 0.22
C MET A 199 5.40 -1.69 1.68
N ALA A 200 6.23 -2.13 2.63
CA ALA A 200 6.01 -1.81 4.03
C ALA A 200 6.02 -0.30 4.29
N GLN A 201 6.99 0.40 3.70
CA GLN A 201 7.05 1.86 3.78
C GLN A 201 5.86 2.52 3.07
N HIS A 202 5.44 1.98 1.92
CA HIS A 202 4.25 2.43 1.21
C HIS A 202 3.01 2.38 2.09
N TYR A 203 2.71 1.23 2.73
CA TYR A 203 1.55 1.11 3.62
C TYR A 203 1.63 2.03 4.83
N LYS A 204 2.82 2.23 5.40
CA LYS A 204 3.03 3.22 6.46
C LYS A 204 2.70 4.64 5.99
N ASP A 205 3.22 5.04 4.84
CA ASP A 205 3.01 6.37 4.28
C ASP A 205 1.54 6.60 3.92
N THR A 206 0.90 5.57 3.36
CA THR A 206 -0.52 5.52 3.03
C THR A 206 -1.39 5.69 4.27
N TYR A 207 -1.11 4.95 5.35
CA TYR A 207 -1.78 5.11 6.63
C TYR A 207 -1.63 6.54 7.17
N GLN A 208 -0.41 7.08 7.20
CA GLN A 208 -0.15 8.44 7.71
C GLN A 208 -0.90 9.51 6.92
N LYS A 209 -0.99 9.37 5.60
CA LYS A 209 -1.80 10.27 4.76
C LYS A 209 -3.29 10.12 5.04
N ALA A 210 -3.79 8.90 5.13
CA ALA A 210 -5.20 8.62 5.43
C ALA A 210 -5.59 9.20 6.80
N LEU A 211 -4.74 9.04 7.83
CA LEU A 211 -4.89 9.60 9.16
C LEU A 211 -4.89 11.14 9.12
N LYS A 212 -3.94 11.76 8.42
CA LYS A 212 -3.89 13.22 8.27
C LYS A 212 -5.15 13.77 7.61
N MET A 213 -5.71 13.08 6.62
CA MET A 213 -6.93 13.48 5.92
C MET A 213 -8.20 13.23 6.73
N ASN A 214 -8.17 12.24 7.64
CA ASN A 214 -9.32 11.79 8.41
C ASN A 214 -8.95 11.51 9.88
N PRO A 215 -8.51 12.52 10.65
CA PRO A 215 -8.03 12.33 12.01
C PRO A 215 -9.09 11.85 13.00
N GLN A 216 -10.37 11.98 12.64
CA GLN A 216 -11.50 11.48 13.43
C GLN A 216 -11.80 9.98 13.23
N ALA A 217 -11.12 9.32 12.29
CA ALA A 217 -11.30 7.90 12.07
C ALA A 217 -10.45 7.11 13.07
N GLY A 218 -11.03 6.09 13.71
CA GLY A 218 -10.32 5.17 14.60
C GLY A 218 -9.94 3.85 13.92
N VAL A 219 -10.40 3.65 12.68
CA VAL A 219 -10.16 2.44 11.90
C VAL A 219 -9.74 2.86 10.50
N PHE A 220 -8.64 2.29 10.03
CA PHE A 220 -8.07 2.54 8.72
C PHE A 220 -7.93 1.23 7.98
N HIS A 221 -8.62 1.09 6.85
CA HIS A 221 -8.53 -0.08 6.02
C HIS A 221 -7.95 0.30 4.65
N ILE A 222 -6.74 -0.17 4.38
CA ILE A 222 -6.05 -0.04 3.11
C ILE A 222 -6.44 -1.24 2.24
N MET A 223 -7.04 -0.99 1.09
CA MET A 223 -7.37 -1.99 0.08
C MET A 223 -6.54 -1.70 -1.18
N ASP A 224 -5.57 -2.56 -1.43
CA ASP A 224 -4.55 -2.39 -2.47
C ASP A 224 -4.72 -3.46 -3.55
N PHE A 225 -5.12 -3.04 -4.75
CA PHE A 225 -5.17 -3.93 -5.92
C PHE A 225 -3.77 -4.15 -6.47
N SER A 226 -3.37 -5.40 -6.64
CA SER A 226 -2.06 -5.80 -7.16
C SER A 226 -2.18 -6.92 -8.19
N GLU A 227 -1.20 -7.03 -9.09
CA GLU A 227 -1.06 -8.18 -9.99
C GLU A 227 -0.65 -9.43 -9.18
N MET A 228 -1.00 -10.62 -9.68
CA MET A 228 -0.62 -11.88 -9.02
C MET A 228 0.90 -12.08 -8.95
N ASP A 229 1.65 -11.54 -9.92
CA ASP A 229 3.12 -11.57 -9.92
C ASP A 229 3.72 -10.82 -8.72
N ASP A 230 2.99 -9.85 -8.18
CA ASP A 230 3.40 -9.03 -7.03
C ASP A 230 3.01 -9.66 -5.68
N PHE A 231 2.41 -10.86 -5.66
CA PHE A 231 1.89 -11.52 -4.46
C PHE A 231 2.89 -11.54 -3.30
N HIS A 232 4.08 -12.09 -3.52
CA HIS A 232 5.08 -12.19 -2.47
C HIS A 232 5.61 -10.83 -2.01
N LYS A 233 5.72 -9.86 -2.93
CA LYS A 233 6.18 -8.50 -2.61
C LYS A 233 5.19 -7.81 -1.67
N VAL A 234 3.90 -7.84 -1.98
CA VAL A 234 2.89 -7.08 -1.24
C VAL A 234 2.46 -7.79 0.04
N VAL A 235 2.32 -9.13 0.04
CA VAL A 235 1.97 -9.88 1.27
C VAL A 235 3.06 -9.78 2.31
N ASN A 236 4.33 -9.99 1.92
CA ASN A 236 5.46 -9.81 2.82
C ASN A 236 5.59 -8.34 3.25
N GLY A 237 5.30 -7.40 2.34
CA GLY A 237 5.24 -5.97 2.66
C GLY A 237 4.21 -5.63 3.73
N THR A 238 3.03 -6.25 3.68
CA THR A 238 1.97 -6.12 4.69
C THR A 238 2.43 -6.63 6.06
N GLU A 239 3.04 -7.82 6.10
CA GLU A 239 3.55 -8.40 7.35
C GLU A 239 4.64 -7.52 7.98
N VAL A 240 5.56 -7.00 7.16
CA VAL A 240 6.59 -6.08 7.61
C VAL A 240 5.99 -4.74 8.03
N ALA A 241 4.98 -4.22 7.31
CA ALA A 241 4.32 -2.97 7.67
C ALA A 241 3.74 -3.05 9.09
N LEU A 242 2.90 -4.05 9.35
CA LEU A 242 2.21 -4.22 10.63
C LEU A 242 3.16 -4.69 11.74
N GLY A 243 4.09 -5.57 11.42
CA GLY A 243 5.03 -6.13 12.40
C GLY A 243 6.17 -5.18 12.78
N LEU A 244 6.51 -4.19 11.94
CA LEU A 244 7.70 -3.36 12.15
C LEU A 244 7.44 -1.85 12.07
N PHE A 245 6.64 -1.39 11.12
CA PHE A 245 6.55 0.03 10.77
C PHE A 245 5.34 0.75 11.36
N LEU A 246 4.29 -0.02 11.65
CA LEU A 246 3.00 0.38 12.20
C LEU A 246 2.79 -0.30 13.55
N GLN A 247 3.75 -0.18 14.45
CA GLN A 247 3.65 -0.68 15.83
C GLN A 247 2.91 0.31 16.74
N ASP A 248 2.52 -0.12 17.93
CA ASP A 248 1.62 0.56 18.87
C ASP A 248 1.91 2.05 19.07
N GLU A 249 3.19 2.44 19.26
CA GLU A 249 3.57 3.86 19.43
C GLU A 249 3.17 4.74 18.23
N SER A 250 3.11 4.16 17.04
CA SER A 250 2.77 4.86 15.79
C SER A 250 1.29 4.83 15.45
N LEU A 251 0.54 3.87 16.00
CA LEU A 251 -0.90 3.71 15.75
C LEU A 251 -1.76 4.41 16.81
N GLY A 252 -1.28 4.49 18.06
CA GLY A 252 -2.12 4.88 19.19
C GLY A 252 -3.30 3.91 19.33
N ASP A 253 -4.52 4.45 19.49
CA ASP A 253 -5.74 3.64 19.60
C ASP A 253 -6.32 3.20 18.24
N ASN A 254 -5.64 3.48 17.13
CA ASN A 254 -6.15 3.20 15.79
C ASN A 254 -5.95 1.74 15.40
N ILE A 255 -6.98 1.15 14.76
CA ILE A 255 -6.88 -0.15 14.11
C ILE A 255 -6.51 0.05 12.64
N VAL A 256 -5.48 -0.65 12.16
CA VAL A 256 -5.09 -0.66 10.75
C VAL A 256 -5.31 -2.05 10.17
N LYS A 257 -5.97 -2.10 9.02
CA LYS A 257 -6.21 -3.31 8.24
C LYS A 257 -5.66 -3.11 6.84
N ILE A 258 -4.99 -4.11 6.29
CA ILE A 258 -4.45 -4.09 4.94
C ILE A 258 -4.99 -5.33 4.22
N SER A 259 -5.74 -5.10 3.15
CA SER A 259 -6.19 -6.11 2.22
C SER A 259 -5.45 -5.94 0.89
N ASN A 260 -4.67 -6.94 0.51
CA ASN A 260 -4.11 -7.07 -0.83
C ASN A 260 -5.10 -7.83 -1.71
N ILE A 261 -5.57 -7.22 -2.78
CA ILE A 261 -6.54 -7.76 -3.72
C ILE A 261 -5.80 -8.14 -5.00
N PHE A 262 -5.74 -9.43 -5.30
CA PHE A 262 -5.08 -9.91 -6.50
C PHE A 262 -6.10 -10.30 -7.55
N LEU A 263 -5.93 -9.76 -8.76
CA LEU A 263 -6.73 -10.11 -9.92
C LEU A 263 -5.98 -11.17 -10.74
N SER A 264 -6.70 -12.18 -11.24
CA SER A 264 -6.13 -13.16 -12.15
C SER A 264 -5.97 -12.58 -13.55
N ASP A 265 -4.80 -12.81 -14.17
CA ASP A 265 -4.53 -12.40 -15.56
C ASP A 265 -5.36 -13.18 -16.59
N PHE A 266 -5.93 -14.33 -16.17
CA PHE A 266 -6.63 -15.25 -17.06
C PHE A 266 -8.15 -15.19 -16.95
N ASP A 267 -8.66 -14.81 -15.78
CA ASP A 267 -10.10 -14.69 -15.53
C ASP A 267 -10.37 -13.45 -14.67
N MET A 268 -11.01 -12.45 -15.29
CA MET A 268 -11.39 -11.18 -14.64
C MET A 268 -12.33 -11.37 -13.43
N GLU A 269 -12.91 -12.57 -13.27
CA GLU A 269 -13.78 -12.94 -12.15
C GLU A 269 -13.06 -13.74 -11.06
N ASP A 270 -11.84 -14.21 -11.30
CA ASP A 270 -11.02 -14.92 -10.33
C ASP A 270 -10.10 -13.93 -9.60
N TYR A 271 -10.19 -13.97 -8.27
CA TYR A 271 -9.47 -13.05 -7.40
C TYR A 271 -9.14 -13.72 -6.08
N SER A 272 -8.06 -13.25 -5.45
CA SER A 272 -7.74 -13.61 -4.07
C SER A 272 -7.58 -12.35 -3.23
N ILE A 273 -7.93 -12.45 -1.95
CA ILE A 273 -7.79 -11.34 -1.00
C ILE A 273 -6.99 -11.85 0.19
N ASN A 274 -5.82 -11.27 0.42
CA ASN A 274 -5.05 -11.48 1.64
C ASN A 274 -5.29 -10.30 2.58
N THR A 275 -5.81 -10.55 3.77
CA THR A 275 -6.13 -9.49 4.74
C THR A 275 -5.41 -9.71 6.05
N GLN A 276 -4.75 -8.65 6.54
CA GLN A 276 -4.12 -8.64 7.85
C GLN A 276 -4.55 -7.39 8.63
N THR A 277 -4.65 -7.52 9.95
CA THR A 277 -5.04 -6.44 10.85
C THR A 277 -3.94 -6.24 11.88
N SER A 278 -3.63 -5.00 12.22
CA SER A 278 -2.75 -4.66 13.33
C SER A 278 -3.29 -5.30 14.61
N THR A 279 -2.46 -6.02 15.33
CA THR A 279 -2.77 -6.45 16.69
C THR A 279 -2.81 -5.22 17.58
N LEU A 280 -3.95 -4.95 18.23
CA LEU A 280 -3.96 -4.03 19.37
C LEU A 280 -3.23 -4.74 20.51
N ALA A 281 -2.18 -4.14 21.07
CA ALA A 281 -1.67 -4.60 22.35
C ALA A 281 -2.80 -4.50 23.38
N GLU A 282 -3.09 -5.61 24.08
CA GLU A 282 -3.79 -5.52 25.35
C GLU A 282 -2.97 -4.56 26.22
N ALA A 283 -3.54 -3.41 26.58
CA ALA A 283 -2.89 -2.49 27.48
C ALA A 283 -2.50 -3.26 28.74
N CYS A 284 -1.21 -3.53 28.93
CA CYS A 284 -0.72 -3.98 30.22
C CYS A 284 -1.03 -2.84 31.20
N GLU A 285 -2.10 -3.00 31.97
CA GLU A 285 -2.34 -2.19 33.16
C GLU A 285 -1.09 -2.26 34.04
N ALA A 286 -0.52 -1.08 34.32
CA ALA A 286 0.67 -0.90 35.15
C ALA A 286 0.41 -1.20 36.63
#